data_AF-A0A955LYJ3-F1
#
_entry.id   AF-A0A955LYJ3-F1
#
_cell.length_a   1.000
_cell.length_b   1.000
_cell.length_c   1.000
_cell.angle_alpha   90.00
_cell.angle_beta   90.00
_cell.angle_gamma   90.00
#
_symmetry.space_group_name_H-M   'P 1'
#
loop_
_entity.id
_entity.type
_entity.pdbx_description
1 polymer ?
#
loop_
_entity_poly.entity_id
_entity_poly.type
_entity_poly.pdbx_seq_one_letter_code
_entity_poly.pdbx_strand_id
1 'polypeptide(L)' 'MKILIFGGAGFLGSHVADFLSEQGHDVTI' A
#
# COMPACT_ATOMS: atom_id res chain seq x y z
N MET A 1 3.82 -9.76 4.18
CA MET A 1 5.18 -9.17 4.09
C MET A 1 5.11 -7.71 4.52
N LYS A 2 6.24 -7.09 4.91
CA LYS A 2 6.29 -5.64 5.19
C LYS A 2 6.63 -4.86 3.92
N ILE A 3 5.85 -3.85 3.58
CA ILE A 3 5.97 -3.09 2.32
C ILE A 3 5.95 -1.59 2.63
N LEU A 4 6.87 -0.83 2.05
CA LEU A 4 6.89 0.64 2.10
C LEU A 4 6.51 1.21 0.73
N ILE A 5 5.52 2.10 0.69
CA ILE A 5 5.00 2.71 -0.56
C ILE A 5 5.20 4.22 -0.54
N PHE A 6 6.27 4.69 -1.20
CA PHE A 6 6.44 6.13 -1.42
C PHE A 6 5.30 6.70 -2.27
N GLY A 7 4.69 7.79 -1.79
CA GLY A 7 3.55 8.40 -2.47
C GLY A 7 2.26 7.58 -2.36
N GLY A 8 2.13 6.70 -1.36
CA GLY A 8 0.93 5.88 -1.13
C GLY A 8 -0.34 6.68 -0.87
N ALA A 9 -0.25 7.97 -0.51
CA ALA A 9 -1.41 8.85 -0.41
C ALA A 9 -1.90 9.43 -1.76
N GLY A 10 -1.18 9.17 -2.87
CA GLY A 10 -1.55 9.61 -4.22
C GLY A 10 -2.61 8.74 -4.88
N PHE A 11 -3.05 9.13 -6.09
CA PHE A 11 -4.12 8.44 -6.82
C PHE A 11 -3.83 6.95 -7.03
N LEU A 12 -2.68 6.61 -7.62
CA LEU A 12 -2.29 5.22 -7.84
C LEU A 12 -1.80 4.54 -6.55
N GLY A 13 -1.06 5.29 -5.73
CA GLY A 13 -0.46 4.77 -4.50
C GLY A 13 -1.50 4.21 -3.52
N SER A 14 -2.64 4.90 -3.40
CA SER A 14 -3.72 4.48 -2.50
C SER A 14 -4.33 3.15 -2.92
N HIS A 15 -4.65 2.98 -4.21
CA HIS A 15 -5.22 1.73 -4.73
C HIS A 15 -4.25 0.53 -4.59
N VAL A 16 -2.95 0.78 -4.76
CA VAL A 16 -1.92 -0.25 -4.54
C VAL A 16 -1.80 -0.61 -3.06
N ALA A 17 -1.85 0.39 -2.17
CA ALA A 17 -1.81 0.18 -0.72
C ALA A 17 -3.01 -0.65 -0.24
N ASP A 18 -4.22 -0.34 -0.74
CA ASP A 18 -5.45 -1.07 -0.42
C ASP A 18 -5.36 -2.52 -0.90
N PHE A 19 -4.99 -2.73 -2.16
CA PHE A 19 -4.84 -4.07 -2.74
C PHE A 19 -3.85 -4.93 -1.95
N LEU A 20 -2.69 -4.39 -1.59
CA LEU A 20 -1.67 -5.14 -0.84
C LEU A 20 -2.11 -5.41 0.60
N SER A 21 -2.85 -4.48 1.22
CA SER A 21 -3.42 -4.66 2.56
C SER A 21 -4.47 -5.78 2.57
N GLU A 22 -5.34 -5.85 1.56
CA GLU A 22 -6.34 -6.92 1.39
C GLU A 22 -5.70 -8.31 1.21
N GLN A 23 -4.50 -8.37 0.64
CA GLN A 23 -3.70 -9.61 0.53
C GLN A 23 -2.97 -9.98 1.85
N GLY A 24 -3.23 -9.26 2.95
CA GLY A 24 -2.64 -9.52 4.26
C GLY A 24 -1.19 -9.06 4.41
N HIS A 25 -0.78 -8.05 3.63
CA HIS A 25 0.53 -7.41 3.81
C HIS A 25 0.47 -6.28 4.84
N ASP A 26 1.57 -6.08 5.55
CA ASP A 26 1.78 -4.99 6.49
C ASP A 26 2.36 -3.80 5.69
N VAL A 27 1.48 -2.86 5.32
CA VAL A 27 1.80 -1.75 4.43
C VAL A 27 2.05 -0.48 5.25
N THR A 28 3.15 0.20 4.95
CA THR A 28 3.47 1.56 5.41
C THR A 28 3.49 2.49 4.21
N ILE A 29 2.83 3.64 4.33
CA ILE A 29 2.73 4.68 3.29
C ILE A 29 3.75 5.80 3.57
#